data_AF-A0A2Z4NCT9-F1
#
_entry.id   AF-A0A2Z4NCT9-F1
#
_cell.length_a   1.000
_cell.length_b   1.000
_cell.length_c   1.000
_cell.angle_alpha   90.00
_cell.angle_beta   90.00
_cell.angle_gamma   90.00
#
_symmetry.space_group_name_H-M   'P 1'
#
loop_
_entity.id
_entity.type
_entity.pdbx_description
1 polymer ?
#
loop_
_entity_poly.entity_id
_entity_poly.type
_entity_poly.pdbx_seq_one_letter_code
_entity_poly.pdbx_strand_id
1 'polypeptide(L)'
;MKKSKLLLLGAPIIPLAPMVAVSCEKPADHKLPTNDEDPNYQDVVKALHKITFNDLNFEEQNPAEWDIKSFYDHFINDTNIPNTKLNLKSNSDFYKSVGGKAEFEKKYEIYFSAAIINELDISFSAWLAPKGNKKDYTFKGKLYKNYFYYERAQFKVSGFSGDKEKRAKKEHDEKVWNIVRISVPTIVAVGVAIFVIIQIIRKKKGLIKNKGAKKYHGWRRNK
;
A
#
# COMPACT_ATOMS: atom_id res chain seq x y z
N MET A 1 -3.20 -24.17 33.11
CA MET A 1 -2.48 -23.05 32.47
C MET A 1 -1.84 -23.53 31.17
N LYS A 2 -2.23 -22.96 30.02
CA LYS A 2 -1.45 -22.89 28.78
C LYS A 2 -2.11 -21.82 27.92
N LYS A 3 -1.52 -20.62 27.87
CA LYS A 3 -1.98 -19.50 27.04
C LYS A 3 -1.39 -19.71 25.64
N SER A 4 -2.24 -19.99 24.65
CA SER A 4 -1.84 -19.98 23.24
C SER A 4 -1.64 -18.54 22.79
N LYS A 5 -0.39 -18.15 22.53
CA LYS A 5 -0.08 -16.92 21.81
C LYS A 5 -0.53 -17.10 20.36
N LEU A 6 -1.63 -16.45 19.99
CA LEU A 6 -2.02 -16.27 18.59
C LEU A 6 -1.06 -15.24 17.99
N LEU A 7 -0.07 -15.71 17.24
CA LEU A 7 0.77 -14.85 16.40
C LEU A 7 -0.10 -14.37 15.24
N LEU A 8 -0.54 -13.11 15.31
CA LEU A 8 -1.02 -12.33 14.18
C LEU A 8 0.16 -12.13 13.21
N LEU A 9 0.34 -13.09 12.30
CA LEU A 9 1.18 -12.96 11.12
C LEU A 9 0.29 -12.53 9.96
N GLY A 10 0.67 -11.44 9.29
CA GLY A 10 0.42 -11.32 7.85
C GLY A 10 -0.64 -10.32 7.37
N ALA A 11 -0.87 -9.20 8.05
CA ALA A 11 -1.33 -8.01 7.33
C ALA A 11 -0.10 -7.16 7.01
N PRO A 12 0.19 -6.83 5.74
CA PRO A 12 1.15 -5.78 5.46
C PRO A 12 0.56 -4.51 6.07
N ILE A 13 1.20 -4.02 7.12
CA ILE A 13 0.96 -2.66 7.59
C ILE A 13 1.47 -1.79 6.45
N ILE A 14 0.58 -1.48 5.51
CA ILE A 14 0.72 -0.29 4.70
C ILE A 14 0.98 0.80 5.73
N PRO A 15 2.11 1.52 5.70
CA PRO A 15 2.22 2.75 6.45
C PRO A 15 1.19 3.67 5.83
N LEU A 16 -0.05 3.58 6.31
CA LEU A 16 -1.03 4.65 6.22
C LEU A 16 -0.30 5.80 6.87
N ALA A 17 0.21 6.68 6.01
CA ALA A 17 0.94 7.84 6.39
C ALA A 17 0.19 8.54 7.55
N PRO A 18 0.90 9.24 8.44
CA PRO A 18 0.29 10.04 9.51
C PRO A 18 -0.82 11.01 9.05
N MET A 19 -1.07 11.14 7.75
CA MET A 19 -2.24 11.73 7.10
C MET A 19 -3.59 11.24 7.67
N VAL A 20 -3.77 9.94 7.94
CA VAL A 20 -5.10 9.42 8.36
C VAL A 20 -5.52 9.93 9.74
N ALA A 21 -4.57 10.10 10.67
CA ALA A 21 -4.88 10.55 12.03
C ALA A 21 -5.18 12.06 12.14
N VAL A 22 -4.73 12.87 11.16
CA VAL A 22 -5.02 14.33 11.12
C VAL A 22 -6.26 14.64 10.27
N SER A 23 -6.67 13.71 9.40
CA SER A 23 -7.82 13.84 8.51
C SER A 23 -9.17 14.07 9.22
N CYS A 24 -9.29 13.77 10.52
CA CYS A 24 -10.57 13.86 11.23
C CYS A 24 -10.81 15.19 11.97
N GLU A 25 -9.77 15.97 12.30
CA GLU A 25 -9.94 17.20 13.11
C GLU A 25 -10.00 18.49 12.27
N LYS A 26 -9.39 18.51 11.08
CA LYS A 26 -9.59 19.57 10.08
C LYS A 26 -9.59 18.94 8.68
N PRO A 27 -10.63 19.14 7.85
CA PRO A 27 -10.49 18.87 6.42
C PRO A 27 -9.34 19.73 5.89
N ALA A 28 -8.55 19.20 4.95
CA ALA A 28 -7.56 20.01 4.24
C ALA A 28 -8.32 21.17 3.58
N ASP A 29 -8.25 22.34 4.21
CA ASP A 29 -9.09 23.49 3.86
C ASP A 29 -8.43 24.24 2.69
N HIS A 30 -8.39 23.60 1.53
CA HIS A 30 -8.05 24.24 0.27
C HIS A 30 -9.20 24.04 -0.70
N LYS A 31 -9.94 25.13 -0.92
CA LYS A 31 -10.85 25.23 -2.06
C LYS A 31 -10.00 25.06 -3.32
N LEU A 32 -10.39 24.09 -4.16
CA LEU A 32 -9.85 23.99 -5.50
C LEU A 32 -10.10 25.33 -6.22
N PRO A 33 -9.16 25.82 -7.04
CA PRO A 33 -9.39 26.99 -7.87
C PRO A 33 -10.66 26.76 -8.69
N THR A 34 -11.56 27.73 -8.67
CA THR A 34 -12.71 27.72 -9.59
C THR A 34 -12.24 28.07 -11.00
N ASN A 35 -12.99 27.67 -12.04
CA ASN A 35 -12.63 28.02 -13.42
C ASN A 35 -12.60 29.54 -13.67
N ASP A 36 -13.35 30.32 -12.89
CA ASP A 36 -13.34 31.79 -12.96
C ASP A 36 -12.07 32.39 -12.33
N GLU A 37 -11.48 31.71 -11.35
CA GLU A 37 -10.22 32.11 -10.69
C GLU A 37 -8.98 31.65 -11.46
N ASP A 38 -9.03 30.45 -12.05
CA ASP A 38 -7.97 29.95 -12.93
C ASP A 38 -8.52 29.06 -14.07
N PRO A 39 -8.71 29.65 -15.27
CA PRO A 39 -9.19 28.92 -16.44
C PRO A 39 -8.29 27.75 -16.87
N ASN A 40 -7.00 27.80 -16.51
CA ASN A 40 -6.00 26.82 -16.94
C ASN A 40 -5.82 25.69 -15.91
N TYR A 41 -6.49 25.75 -14.74
CA TYR A 41 -6.32 24.78 -13.67
C TYR A 41 -6.57 23.33 -14.12
N GLN A 42 -7.62 23.12 -14.93
CA GLN A 42 -7.94 21.78 -15.45
C GLN A 42 -6.84 21.22 -16.37
N ASP A 43 -6.18 22.08 -17.14
CA ASP A 43 -5.09 21.65 -18.02
C ASP A 43 -3.82 21.35 -17.23
N VAL A 44 -3.57 22.10 -16.15
CA VAL A 44 -2.51 21.79 -15.18
C VAL A 44 -2.75 20.44 -14.52
N VAL A 45 -3.97 20.14 -14.08
CA VAL A 45 -4.33 18.84 -13.51
C VAL A 45 -4.14 17.71 -14.52
N LYS A 46 -4.62 17.88 -15.75
CA LYS A 46 -4.41 16.88 -16.82
C LYS A 46 -2.92 16.65 -17.10
N ALA A 47 -2.12 17.72 -17.12
CA ALA A 47 -0.68 17.61 -17.30
C ALA A 47 -0.01 16.89 -16.12
N LEU A 48 -0.44 17.15 -14.88
CA LEU A 48 0.07 16.50 -13.67
C LEU A 48 -0.09 14.97 -13.75
N HIS A 49 -1.25 14.49 -14.21
CA HIS A 49 -1.52 13.05 -14.36
C HIS A 49 -0.77 12.38 -15.52
N LYS A 50 -0.13 13.16 -16.39
CA LYS A 50 0.72 12.65 -17.48
C LYS A 50 2.20 12.64 -17.13
N ILE A 51 2.61 13.16 -15.96
CA ILE A 51 4.00 13.12 -15.51
C ILE A 51 4.47 11.68 -15.43
N THR A 52 5.63 11.42 -16.02
CA THR A 52 6.31 10.13 -16.00
C THR A 52 7.67 10.24 -15.32
N PHE A 53 8.35 9.11 -15.17
CA PHE A 53 9.73 9.08 -14.66
C PHE A 53 10.70 9.89 -15.53
N ASN A 54 10.48 9.93 -16.84
CA ASN A 54 11.38 10.62 -17.79
C ASN A 54 11.35 12.14 -17.64
N ASP A 55 10.27 12.68 -17.06
CA ASP A 55 10.09 14.10 -16.77
C ASP A 55 10.88 14.55 -15.53
N LEU A 56 11.34 13.61 -14.70
CA LEU A 56 12.04 13.88 -13.44
C LEU A 56 13.53 14.10 -13.66
N ASN A 57 14.16 14.95 -12.86
CA ASN A 57 15.57 15.31 -12.92
C ASN A 57 16.57 14.21 -12.48
N PHE A 58 16.26 12.94 -12.72
CA PHE A 58 17.26 11.87 -12.66
C PHE A 58 18.06 11.93 -13.97
N GLU A 59 19.23 12.55 -13.94
CA GLU A 59 20.14 12.61 -15.08
C GLU A 59 20.50 11.18 -15.52
N GLU A 60 19.95 10.76 -16.66
CA GLU A 60 20.35 9.59 -17.46
C GLU A 60 20.33 8.21 -16.78
N GLN A 61 19.76 8.07 -15.58
CA GLN A 61 19.77 6.80 -14.87
C GLN A 61 18.73 5.82 -15.43
N ASN A 62 19.23 4.75 -16.04
CA ASN A 62 18.42 3.61 -16.43
C ASN A 62 18.08 2.77 -15.18
N PRO A 63 16.79 2.61 -14.80
CA PRO A 63 16.41 1.79 -13.64
C PRO A 63 17.03 0.39 -13.67
N ALA A 64 17.22 -0.19 -14.85
CA ALA A 64 17.78 -1.53 -15.03
C ALA A 64 19.21 -1.71 -14.49
N GLU A 65 19.96 -0.62 -14.30
CA GLU A 65 21.33 -0.64 -13.80
C GLU A 65 21.41 -0.64 -12.27
N TRP A 66 20.29 -0.37 -11.59
CA TRP A 66 20.25 -0.19 -10.14
C TRP A 66 19.36 -1.22 -9.46
N ASP A 67 19.79 -1.73 -8.31
CA ASP A 67 18.83 -2.34 -7.38
C ASP A 67 17.90 -1.27 -6.80
N ILE A 68 16.64 -1.64 -6.57
CA ILE A 68 15.58 -0.73 -6.12
C ILE A 68 15.93 0.00 -4.83
N LYS A 69 16.55 -0.69 -3.87
CA LYS A 69 16.88 -0.11 -2.57
C LYS A 69 18.04 0.86 -2.71
N SER A 70 19.07 0.46 -3.46
CA SER A 70 20.22 1.32 -3.75
C SER A 70 19.80 2.57 -4.53
N PHE A 71 18.92 2.43 -5.53
CA PHE A 71 18.37 3.56 -6.27
C PHE A 71 17.63 4.52 -5.33
N TYR A 72 16.73 3.98 -4.51
CA TYR A 72 15.95 4.76 -3.56
C TYR A 72 16.85 5.48 -2.57
N ASP A 73 17.80 4.78 -1.94
CA ASP A 73 18.70 5.36 -0.95
C ASP A 73 19.62 6.43 -1.56
N HIS A 74 20.10 6.23 -2.78
CA HIS A 74 21.04 7.14 -3.42
C HIS A 74 20.37 8.41 -3.98
N PHE A 75 19.24 8.24 -4.68
CA PHE A 75 18.62 9.33 -5.44
C PHE A 75 17.37 9.91 -4.79
N ILE A 76 16.68 9.13 -3.94
CA ILE A 76 15.37 9.51 -3.39
C ILE A 76 15.42 9.79 -1.89
N ASN A 77 16.24 9.09 -1.12
CA ASN A 77 16.20 9.14 0.33
C ASN A 77 16.73 10.48 0.84
N ASP A 78 15.80 11.42 0.96
CA ASP A 78 15.91 12.68 1.67
C ASP A 78 15.09 12.51 2.96
N THR A 79 15.71 12.80 4.11
CA THR A 79 15.01 12.85 5.40
C THR A 79 13.88 13.89 5.44
N ASN A 80 13.82 14.78 4.43
CA ASN A 80 12.73 15.70 4.19
C ASN A 80 11.72 15.12 3.20
N ILE A 81 10.48 14.94 3.65
CA ILE A 81 9.30 14.82 2.78
C ILE A 81 8.72 16.23 2.71
N PRO A 82 8.72 16.97 1.59
CA PRO A 82 9.00 16.55 0.22
C PRO A 82 10.49 16.43 -0.10
N ASN A 83 10.83 15.51 -1.01
CA ASN A 83 12.21 15.31 -1.45
C ASN A 83 12.66 16.51 -2.29
N THR A 84 13.63 17.27 -1.76
CA THR A 84 14.12 18.50 -2.40
C THR A 84 14.95 18.24 -3.65
N LYS A 85 15.49 17.03 -3.79
CA LYS A 85 16.28 16.58 -4.94
C LYS A 85 15.40 16.15 -6.12
N LEU A 86 14.13 15.86 -5.88
CA LEU A 86 13.22 15.31 -6.88
C LEU A 86 12.31 16.39 -7.47
N ASN A 87 12.62 16.82 -8.69
CA ASN A 87 11.92 17.89 -9.38
C ASN A 87 11.70 17.55 -10.86
N LEU A 88 10.79 18.28 -11.51
CA LEU A 88 10.64 18.20 -12.96
C LEU A 88 11.81 18.86 -13.68
N LYS A 89 12.28 18.24 -14.77
CA LYS A 89 13.21 18.88 -15.72
C LYS A 89 12.58 20.16 -16.27
N SER A 90 13.38 21.20 -16.45
CA SER A 90 12.92 22.48 -17.00
C SER A 90 12.30 22.34 -18.40
N ASN A 91 12.75 21.35 -19.17
CA ASN A 91 12.28 21.02 -20.52
C ASN A 91 11.28 19.84 -20.57
N SER A 92 10.74 19.41 -19.42
CA SER A 92 9.73 18.34 -19.35
C SER A 92 8.49 18.64 -20.17
N ASP A 93 7.78 17.59 -20.61
CA ASP A 93 6.56 17.74 -21.40
C ASP A 93 5.42 18.33 -20.57
N PHE A 94 5.50 18.19 -19.24
CA PHE A 94 4.64 18.90 -18.30
C PHE A 94 4.68 20.41 -18.52
N TYR A 95 5.87 21.04 -18.45
CA TYR A 95 5.98 22.50 -18.58
C TYR A 95 5.61 23.00 -19.98
N LYS A 96 5.88 22.21 -21.02
CA LYS A 96 5.42 22.54 -22.38
C LYS A 96 3.88 22.58 -22.47
N SER A 97 3.20 21.72 -21.73
CA SER A 97 1.74 21.60 -21.76
C SER A 97 1.01 22.70 -20.99
N VAL A 98 1.67 23.35 -20.01
CA VAL A 98 1.06 24.36 -19.12
C VAL A 98 1.53 25.79 -19.40
N GLY A 99 2.06 26.07 -20.60
CA GLY A 99 2.49 27.42 -21.00
C GLY A 99 3.86 27.85 -20.48
N GLY A 100 4.66 26.88 -20.00
CA GLY A 100 6.04 27.11 -19.56
C GLY A 100 6.21 27.16 -18.04
N LYS A 101 7.45 26.87 -17.60
CA LYS A 101 7.82 26.82 -16.18
C LYS A 101 7.55 28.13 -15.44
N ALA A 102 7.96 29.26 -16.04
CA ALA A 102 7.83 30.57 -15.40
C ALA A 102 6.38 30.98 -15.14
N GLU A 103 5.45 30.62 -16.03
CA GLU A 103 4.03 30.93 -15.86
C GLU A 103 3.40 30.01 -14.80
N PHE A 104 3.68 28.72 -14.87
CA PHE A 104 3.26 27.75 -13.86
C PHE A 104 3.71 28.16 -12.45
N GLU A 105 5.00 28.49 -12.31
CA GLU A 105 5.60 28.92 -11.06
C GLU A 105 5.15 30.31 -10.60
N LYS A 106 4.23 31.02 -11.26
CA LYS A 106 3.59 32.20 -10.64
C LYS A 106 2.52 31.78 -9.64
N LYS A 107 1.84 30.67 -9.89
CA LYS A 107 0.62 30.27 -9.18
C LYS A 107 0.75 28.96 -8.42
N TYR A 108 1.57 28.04 -8.91
CA TYR A 108 1.63 26.67 -8.43
C TYR A 108 3.05 26.22 -8.12
N GLU A 109 3.14 25.15 -7.34
CA GLU A 109 4.34 24.36 -7.11
C GLU A 109 3.99 22.87 -7.19
N ILE A 110 4.92 22.05 -7.68
CA ILE A 110 4.83 20.58 -7.59
C ILE A 110 5.94 20.11 -6.68
N TYR A 111 5.58 19.27 -5.73
CA TYR A 111 6.56 18.54 -4.95
C TYR A 111 6.34 17.05 -5.13
N PHE A 112 7.42 16.30 -4.93
CA PHE A 112 7.40 14.86 -5.12
C PHE A 112 7.71 14.13 -3.82
N SER A 113 7.09 12.96 -3.69
CA SER A 113 7.44 11.95 -2.72
C SER A 113 7.51 10.61 -3.43
N ALA A 114 8.38 9.72 -2.97
CA ALA A 114 8.41 8.36 -3.46
C ALA A 114 8.47 7.38 -2.30
N ALA A 115 8.04 6.14 -2.55
CA ALA A 115 8.11 5.05 -1.61
C ALA A 115 8.34 3.74 -2.36
N ILE A 116 9.20 2.88 -1.83
CA ILE A 116 9.29 1.49 -2.27
C ILE A 116 7.99 0.80 -1.84
N ILE A 117 7.20 0.31 -2.79
CA ILE A 117 5.93 -0.35 -2.50
C ILE A 117 6.05 -1.87 -2.44
N ASN A 118 7.04 -2.43 -3.13
CA ASN A 118 7.41 -3.84 -3.11
C ASN A 118 8.84 -4.00 -3.67
N GLU A 119 9.33 -5.23 -3.82
CA GLU A 119 10.69 -5.50 -4.31
C GLU A 119 10.94 -5.19 -5.80
N LEU A 120 9.89 -4.84 -6.56
CA LEU A 120 9.90 -4.60 -8.01
C LEU A 120 9.62 -3.14 -8.38
N ASP A 121 8.88 -2.42 -7.54
CA ASP A 121 8.29 -1.14 -7.90
C ASP A 121 8.56 -0.05 -6.86
N ILE A 122 8.92 1.14 -7.34
CA ILE A 122 8.87 2.40 -6.58
C ILE A 122 7.64 3.16 -7.04
N SER A 123 6.81 3.61 -6.09
CA SER A 123 5.72 4.55 -6.39
C SER A 123 6.20 5.97 -6.18
N PHE A 124 5.96 6.81 -7.18
CA PHE A 124 6.14 8.25 -7.13
C PHE A 124 4.78 8.91 -7.01
N SER A 125 4.70 9.97 -6.20
CA SER A 125 3.54 10.83 -6.08
C SER A 125 3.96 12.27 -6.36
N ALA A 126 3.30 12.90 -7.33
CA ALA A 126 3.42 14.30 -7.65
C ALA A 126 2.23 15.04 -7.02
N TRP A 127 2.50 16.06 -6.23
CA TRP A 127 1.49 16.80 -5.50
C TRP A 127 1.48 18.24 -5.98
N LEU A 128 0.36 18.67 -6.54
CA LEU A 128 0.15 20.03 -7.00
C LEU A 128 -0.33 20.88 -5.84
N ALA A 129 0.37 21.96 -5.53
CA ALA A 129 -0.02 22.90 -4.49
C ALA A 129 -0.01 24.34 -5.01
N PRO A 130 -0.74 25.26 -4.35
CA PRO A 130 -0.54 26.67 -4.60
C PRO A 130 0.89 27.06 -4.25
N LYS A 131 1.46 27.99 -5.02
CA LYS A 131 2.78 28.54 -4.72
C LYS A 131 2.80 29.17 -3.33
N GLY A 132 3.81 28.83 -2.55
CA GLY A 132 4.09 29.43 -1.24
C GLY A 132 3.98 28.44 -0.08
N ASN A 133 4.46 28.86 1.08
CA ASN A 133 4.73 27.99 2.24
C ASN A 133 3.50 27.45 3.00
N LYS A 134 2.35 27.26 2.35
CA LYS A 134 1.18 26.64 2.98
C LYS A 134 1.25 25.11 3.01
N LYS A 135 2.28 24.49 2.42
CA LYS A 135 2.45 23.03 2.35
C LYS A 135 2.50 22.32 3.71
N ASP A 136 2.98 22.96 4.76
CA ASP A 136 3.22 22.31 6.05
C ASP A 136 2.18 22.74 7.10
N TYR A 137 1.70 21.79 7.89
CA TYR A 137 0.74 22.02 8.96
C TYR A 137 1.31 21.52 10.29
N THR A 138 1.38 22.38 11.32
CA THR A 138 1.79 21.94 12.66
C THR A 138 0.57 21.63 13.50
N PHE A 139 0.50 20.41 14.03
CA PHE A 139 -0.58 19.97 14.91
C PHE A 139 -0.01 19.24 16.13
N LYS A 140 -0.41 19.67 17.33
CA LYS A 140 0.06 19.14 18.62
C LYS A 140 1.60 19.05 18.70
N GLY A 141 2.30 20.06 18.21
CA GLY A 141 3.78 20.13 18.20
C GLY A 141 4.46 19.24 17.14
N LYS A 142 3.69 18.52 16.32
CA LYS A 142 4.20 17.71 15.20
C LYS A 142 3.99 18.46 13.89
N LEU A 143 5.05 18.62 13.13
CA LEU A 143 5.01 19.17 11.77
C LEU A 143 4.57 18.08 10.79
N TYR A 144 3.47 18.31 10.10
CA TYR A 144 2.96 17.50 9.00
C TYR A 144 3.31 18.21 7.70
N LYS A 145 4.37 17.73 7.05
CA LYS A 145 4.79 18.26 5.77
C LYS A 145 3.86 17.79 4.65
N ASN A 146 3.69 18.59 3.61
CA ASN A 146 2.84 18.28 2.45
C ASN A 146 1.36 18.00 2.81
N TYR A 147 0.86 18.70 3.82
CA TYR A 147 -0.51 18.56 4.27
C TYR A 147 -1.50 19.21 3.30
N PHE A 148 -1.10 20.30 2.66
CA PHE A 148 -1.95 21.08 1.77
C PHE A 148 -1.54 20.90 0.31
N TYR A 149 -2.48 20.45 -0.52
CA TYR A 149 -2.35 20.28 -1.97
C TYR A 149 -3.73 20.37 -2.63
N TYR A 150 -3.76 20.72 -3.92
CA TYR A 150 -4.96 20.74 -4.75
C TYR A 150 -5.23 19.37 -5.39
N GLU A 151 -4.20 18.73 -5.93
CA GLU A 151 -4.35 17.44 -6.62
C GLU A 151 -3.10 16.57 -6.44
N ARG A 152 -3.27 15.25 -6.55
CA ARG A 152 -2.17 14.28 -6.49
C ARG A 152 -2.25 13.29 -7.65
N ALA A 153 -1.18 13.24 -8.43
CA ALA A 153 -0.94 12.17 -9.40
C ALA A 153 0.04 11.14 -8.83
N GLN A 154 -0.15 9.87 -9.21
CA GLN A 154 0.75 8.78 -8.85
C GLN A 154 1.14 7.97 -10.08
N PHE A 155 2.41 7.57 -10.14
CA PHE A 155 2.91 6.64 -11.13
C PHE A 155 3.90 5.67 -10.49
N LYS A 156 4.16 4.56 -11.19
CA LYS A 156 5.08 3.52 -10.73
C LYS A 156 6.24 3.40 -11.69
N VAL A 157 7.41 3.12 -11.13
CA VAL A 157 8.62 2.81 -11.88
C VAL A 157 9.02 1.39 -11.52
N SER A 158 9.35 0.62 -12.56
CA SER A 158 9.69 -0.80 -12.49
C SER A 158 10.83 -1.10 -13.46
N GLY A 159 11.26 -2.35 -13.53
CA GLY A 159 12.37 -2.73 -14.42
C GLY A 159 13.73 -2.45 -13.82
N PHE A 160 13.82 -2.42 -12.49
CA PHE A 160 15.09 -2.35 -11.76
C PHE A 160 15.95 -3.60 -12.00
N SER A 161 17.23 -3.55 -11.61
CA SER A 161 18.12 -4.69 -11.72
C SER A 161 17.53 -5.94 -11.04
N GLY A 162 17.59 -7.07 -11.76
CA GLY A 162 17.01 -8.35 -11.32
C GLY A 162 15.49 -8.46 -11.40
N ASP A 163 14.77 -7.46 -11.95
CA ASP A 163 13.30 -7.45 -12.01
C ASP A 163 12.72 -8.71 -12.69
N LYS A 164 13.32 -9.18 -13.80
CA LYS A 164 12.87 -10.40 -14.49
C LYS A 164 12.95 -11.64 -13.59
N GLU A 165 14.06 -11.82 -12.88
CA GLU A 165 14.27 -12.95 -11.98
C GLU A 165 13.33 -12.88 -10.78
N LYS A 166 13.21 -11.70 -10.16
CA LYS A 166 12.30 -11.45 -9.04
C LYS A 166 10.84 -11.68 -9.43
N ARG A 167 10.43 -11.26 -10.64
CA ARG A 167 9.08 -11.55 -11.19
C ARG A 167 8.86 -13.03 -11.41
N ALA A 168 9.80 -13.72 -12.05
CA ALA A 168 9.69 -15.16 -12.30
C ALA A 168 9.58 -15.96 -10.99
N LYS A 169 10.38 -15.59 -9.98
CA LYS A 169 10.30 -16.17 -8.63
C LYS A 169 8.94 -15.91 -7.98
N LYS A 170 8.43 -14.67 -8.05
CA LYS A 170 7.13 -14.31 -7.49
C LYS A 170 6.00 -15.09 -8.16
N GLU A 171 5.99 -15.22 -9.48
CA GLU A 171 5.01 -16.02 -10.21
C GLU A 171 5.09 -17.50 -9.82
N HIS A 172 6.29 -18.04 -9.63
CA HIS A 172 6.48 -19.41 -9.17
C HIS A 172 5.93 -19.59 -7.75
N ASP A 173 6.27 -18.69 -6.83
CA ASP A 173 5.82 -18.74 -5.43
C ASP A 173 4.29 -18.58 -5.33
N GLU A 174 3.67 -17.74 -6.15
CA GLU A 174 2.22 -17.62 -6.25
C GLU A 174 1.55 -18.90 -6.77
N LYS A 175 2.14 -19.56 -7.77
CA LYS A 175 1.67 -20.88 -8.26
C LYS A 175 1.76 -21.93 -7.15
N VAL A 176 2.89 -22.00 -6.43
CA VAL A 176 3.07 -22.92 -5.30
C VAL A 176 2.05 -22.64 -4.20
N TRP A 177 1.86 -21.38 -3.81
CA TRP A 177 0.88 -20.98 -2.79
C TRP A 177 -0.55 -21.33 -3.20
N ASN A 178 -0.91 -21.17 -4.47
CA ASN A 178 -2.22 -21.59 -4.96
C ASN A 178 -2.40 -23.11 -4.86
N ILE A 179 -1.39 -23.89 -5.19
CA ILE A 179 -1.44 -25.36 -5.03
C ILE A 179 -1.61 -25.73 -3.56
N VAL A 180 -0.84 -25.12 -2.65
CA VAL A 180 -0.96 -25.37 -1.19
C VAL A 180 -2.36 -24.98 -0.69
N ARG A 181 -2.88 -23.84 -1.13
CA ARG A 181 -4.22 -23.34 -0.74
C ARG A 181 -5.35 -24.29 -1.14
N ILE A 182 -5.19 -25.03 -2.24
CA ILE A 182 -6.17 -26.02 -2.71
C ILE A 182 -5.95 -27.38 -2.03
N SER A 183 -4.70 -27.83 -1.96
CA SER A 183 -4.36 -29.18 -1.49
C SER A 183 -4.57 -29.36 0.01
N VAL A 184 -4.24 -28.37 0.85
CA VAL A 184 -4.40 -28.47 2.31
C VAL A 184 -5.87 -28.66 2.74
N PRO A 185 -6.84 -27.83 2.30
CA PRO A 185 -8.26 -28.07 2.61
C PRO A 185 -8.77 -29.42 2.09
N THR A 186 -8.30 -29.85 0.91
CA THR A 186 -8.70 -31.13 0.32
C THR A 186 -8.24 -32.31 1.18
N ILE A 187 -6.98 -32.31 1.63
CA ILE A 187 -6.44 -33.35 2.52
C ILE A 187 -7.21 -33.37 3.84
N VAL A 188 -7.52 -32.20 4.42
CA VAL A 188 -8.30 -32.10 5.66
C VAL A 188 -9.71 -32.67 5.47
N ALA A 189 -10.39 -32.33 4.37
CA ALA A 189 -11.73 -32.85 4.07
C ALA A 189 -11.73 -34.38 3.90
N VAL A 190 -10.75 -34.94 3.17
CA VAL A 190 -10.60 -36.39 3.01
C VAL A 190 -10.31 -37.06 4.35
N GLY A 191 -9.43 -36.49 5.17
CA GLY A 191 -9.13 -37.00 6.51
C GLY A 191 -10.35 -37.05 7.43
N VAL A 192 -11.19 -36.01 7.40
CA VAL A 192 -12.47 -35.97 8.13
C VAL A 192 -13.43 -37.03 7.60
N ALA A 193 -13.55 -37.20 6.29
CA ALA A 193 -14.41 -38.22 5.69
C ALA A 193 -13.99 -39.65 6.11
N ILE A 194 -12.69 -39.95 6.05
CA ILE A 194 -12.16 -41.24 6.50
C ILE A 194 -12.43 -41.47 7.99
N PHE A 195 -12.21 -40.45 8.83
CA PHE A 195 -12.50 -40.53 10.26
C PHE A 195 -13.97 -40.85 10.54
N VAL A 196 -14.90 -40.18 9.84
CA VAL A 196 -16.35 -40.44 9.95
C VAL A 196 -16.68 -41.88 9.54
N ILE A 197 -16.13 -42.37 8.43
CA ILE A 197 -16.33 -43.76 7.96
C ILE A 197 -15.86 -44.76 9.02
N ILE A 198 -14.66 -44.57 9.57
CA ILE A 198 -14.11 -45.45 10.62
C ILE A 198 -14.99 -45.44 11.87
N GLN A 199 -15.50 -44.27 12.28
CA GLN A 199 -16.42 -44.16 13.43
C GLN A 199 -17.74 -44.91 13.19
N ILE A 200 -18.31 -44.83 11.98
CA ILE A 200 -19.51 -45.59 11.60
C ILE A 200 -19.25 -47.10 11.67
N ILE A 201 -18.12 -47.57 11.11
CA ILE A 201 -17.74 -48.99 11.14
C ILE A 201 -17.54 -49.47 12.59
N ARG A 202 -16.85 -48.69 13.43
CA ARG A 202 -16.63 -49.02 14.86
C ARG A 202 -17.93 -49.09 15.66
N LYS A 203 -18.90 -48.21 15.38
CA LYS A 203 -20.25 -48.29 15.97
C LYS A 203 -21.00 -49.52 15.50
N LYS A 204 -20.97 -49.85 14.20
CA LYS A 204 -21.64 -51.05 13.65
C LYS A 204 -21.05 -52.37 14.18
N LYS A 205 -19.73 -52.44 14.40
CA LYS A 205 -19.05 -53.62 14.96
C LYS A 205 -19.16 -53.75 16.49
N GLY A 206 -19.94 -52.91 17.17
CA GLY A 206 -20.17 -53.02 18.62
C GLY A 206 -18.95 -52.71 19.50
N LEU A 207 -17.87 -52.17 18.94
CA LEU A 207 -16.62 -51.88 19.66
C LEU A 207 -16.67 -50.62 20.52
N ILE A 208 -17.71 -49.79 20.33
CA ILE A 208 -18.00 -48.64 21.20
C ILE A 208 -19.18 -49.06 22.08
N LYS A 209 -18.89 -49.57 23.30
CA LYS A 209 -19.91 -49.65 24.34
C LYS A 209 -20.39 -48.23 24.60
N ASN A 210 -21.66 -47.94 24.29
CA ASN A 210 -22.34 -46.79 24.86
C ASN A 210 -22.19 -46.93 26.37
N LYS A 211 -21.29 -46.16 26.99
CA LYS A 211 -21.38 -45.91 28.43
C LYS A 211 -22.68 -45.16 28.58
N GLY A 212 -23.75 -45.91 28.89
CA GLY A 212 -25.08 -45.39 29.09
C GLY A 212 -24.99 -44.18 30.00
N ALA A 213 -25.73 -43.14 29.66
CA ALA A 213 -26.00 -42.05 30.57
C ALA A 213 -26.42 -42.68 31.90
N LYS A 214 -25.57 -42.56 32.93
CA LYS A 214 -25.94 -42.95 34.29
C LYS A 214 -27.16 -42.10 34.63
N LYS A 215 -28.35 -42.71 34.65
CA LYS A 215 -29.52 -42.13 35.29
C LYS A 215 -29.13 -41.89 36.75
N TYR A 216 -28.87 -40.64 37.09
CA TYR A 216 -28.86 -40.22 38.48
C TYR A 216 -30.29 -40.41 38.99
N HIS A 217 -30.53 -41.46 39.78
CA HIS A 217 -31.71 -41.52 40.64
C HIS A 217 -31.52 -40.45 41.72
N GLY A 218 -32.08 -39.27 41.45
CA GLY A 218 -32.25 -38.22 42.45
C GLY A 218 -33.11 -38.74 43.59
N TRP A 219 -32.47 -38.86 44.74
CA TRP A 219 -33.04 -39.13 46.04
C TRP A 219 -34.18 -38.13 46.32
N ARG A 220 -35.43 -38.59 46.25
CA ARG A 220 -36.59 -37.78 46.61
C ARG A 220 -36.74 -37.83 48.12
N ARG A 221 -36.30 -36.77 48.81
CA ARG A 221 -36.75 -36.45 50.16
C ARG A 221 -38.26 -36.25 50.11
N ASN A 222 -38.99 -36.91 51.00
CA ASN A 222 -40.24 -36.39 51.54
C ASN A 222 -40.59 -37.07 52.86
N LYS A 223 -40.70 -36.20 53.89
CA LYS A 223 -41.32 -36.35 55.21
C LYS A 223 -40.71 -37.36 56.17
#